data_AF-A0A6G3TDV9-F1
#
_entry.id   AF-A0A6G3TDV9-F1
#
_cell.length_a   1.000
_cell.length_b   1.000
_cell.length_c   1.000
_cell.angle_alpha   90.00
_cell.angle_beta   90.00
_cell.angle_gamma   90.00
#
_symmetry.space_group_name_H-M   'P 1'
#
loop_
_entity.id
_entity.type
_entity.pdbx_description
1 polymer ?
#
loop_
_entity_poly.entity_id
_entity_poly.type
_entity_poly.pdbx_seq_one_letter_code
_entity_poly.pdbx_strand_id
1 'polypeptide(L)'
;MIDPRPGSGSRVPDVENEMRSIGEMARESGLGVSALRFYDRAGVLVPARVDPASGYRWYAPGQLDEARVLARLRRTGLPLADIRLVLAGWSGADADLVRGLLQAHLRRLERGLAEARSEFSTLEALLDHRENPMTASPRTRTVRLSLPAPALADALDAVRFAAGRDPELPMLGGVLFDVEGDALHVVATDRYRMAVARLTAVGHGGAREQVIVPAPLVDAMRALLGDDGPARFAVERDRVTLEAAERQASGRRLPHDFPDYRRLVQLPPGRRVVVDVPEFREALESGPVRVAEDLEPGRQARDVSVLSTVDDDTVIVCGDGAPDKETDGAAHRVGVDRGYLLDALAAADRDRLVLEFGPAATAPLAIRRVDDEGAFSVLMPVRLDD
;
A
#
# COMPACT_ATOMS: atom_id res chain seq x y z
N MET A 1 -20.68 4.15 -88.24
CA MET A 1 -20.93 2.70 -88.14
C MET A 1 -19.59 2.07 -88.48
N ILE A 2 -18.77 1.56 -87.56
CA ILE A 2 -19.01 0.68 -86.41
C ILE A 2 -17.93 1.00 -85.36
N ASP A 3 -18.35 1.13 -84.09
CA ASP A 3 -17.48 1.17 -82.91
C ASP A 3 -17.51 -0.22 -82.26
N PRO A 4 -16.36 -0.88 -82.03
CA PRO A 4 -16.28 -2.02 -81.12
C PRO A 4 -15.37 -1.70 -79.92
N ARG A 5 -15.95 -1.79 -78.72
CA ARG A 5 -15.19 -2.02 -77.48
C ARG A 5 -14.54 -3.40 -77.50
N PRO A 6 -13.34 -3.55 -76.93
CA PRO A 6 -13.18 -4.22 -75.63
C PRO A 6 -12.08 -3.52 -74.79
N GLY A 7 -11.82 -3.78 -73.50
CA GLY A 7 -12.26 -4.76 -72.55
C GLY A 7 -11.66 -4.39 -71.17
N SER A 8 -12.22 -5.00 -70.13
CA SER A 8 -11.85 -4.86 -68.72
C SER A 8 -10.37 -5.17 -68.46
N GLY A 9 -9.62 -4.17 -68.00
CA GLY A 9 -8.32 -4.33 -67.34
C GLY A 9 -8.47 -4.01 -65.86
N SER A 10 -8.18 -5.00 -65.02
CA SER A 10 -8.11 -4.93 -63.56
C SER A 10 -7.30 -3.70 -63.11
N ARG A 11 -7.94 -2.76 -62.40
CA ARG A 11 -7.22 -1.71 -61.66
C ARG A 11 -6.60 -2.35 -60.42
N VAL A 12 -5.32 -2.68 -60.52
CA VAL A 12 -4.44 -2.67 -59.35
C VAL A 12 -4.50 -1.25 -58.77
N PRO A 13 -4.74 -1.04 -57.47
CA PRO A 13 -4.70 0.30 -56.91
C PRO A 13 -3.27 0.81 -56.98
N ASP A 14 -3.06 1.89 -57.73
CA ASP A 14 -1.79 2.64 -57.79
C ASP A 14 -1.39 3.08 -56.38
N VAL A 15 -0.34 2.47 -55.84
CA VAL A 15 0.27 2.79 -54.54
C VAL A 15 1.14 4.07 -54.64
N GLU A 16 1.13 4.75 -55.78
CA GLU A 16 2.02 5.88 -56.08
C GLU A 16 1.42 7.28 -55.77
N ASN A 17 0.23 7.37 -55.16
CA ASN A 17 -0.41 8.68 -54.89
C ASN A 17 -0.94 8.88 -53.45
N GLU A 18 -0.29 8.29 -52.45
CA GLU A 18 -0.69 8.42 -51.02
C GLU A 18 0.30 9.25 -50.18
N MET A 19 1.03 10.18 -50.77
CA MET A 19 1.79 11.15 -49.98
C MET A 19 0.82 12.09 -49.28
N ARG A 20 0.92 12.17 -47.94
CA ARG A 20 0.09 13.05 -47.13
C ARG A 20 0.75 14.42 -47.03
N SER A 21 -0.03 15.46 -47.32
CA SER A 21 0.37 16.83 -47.02
C SER A 21 0.54 17.03 -45.51
N ILE A 22 1.29 18.05 -45.10
CA ILE A 22 1.44 18.37 -43.67
C ILE A 22 0.09 18.64 -42.96
N GLY A 23 -0.91 19.13 -43.69
CA GLY A 23 -2.26 19.35 -43.16
C GLY A 23 -3.01 18.04 -42.90
N GLU A 24 -2.98 17.11 -43.86
CA GLU A 24 -3.57 15.77 -43.71
C GLU A 24 -2.87 14.97 -42.62
N MET A 25 -1.53 15.01 -42.64
CA MET A 25 -0.68 14.39 -41.64
C MET A 25 -1.00 14.90 -40.22
N ALA A 26 -1.22 16.21 -40.07
CA ALA A 26 -1.58 16.80 -38.79
C ALA A 26 -2.94 16.30 -38.28
N ARG A 27 -3.93 16.28 -39.17
CA ARG A 27 -5.29 15.81 -38.87
C ARG A 27 -5.33 14.33 -38.49
N GLU A 28 -4.53 13.49 -39.15
CA GLU A 28 -4.59 12.03 -38.98
C GLU A 28 -3.68 11.48 -37.87
N SER A 29 -2.61 12.19 -37.52
CA SER A 29 -1.72 11.82 -36.40
C SER A 29 -2.12 12.44 -35.06
N GLY A 30 -2.93 13.51 -35.08
CA GLY A 30 -3.23 14.32 -33.89
C GLY A 30 -2.10 15.26 -33.47
N LEU A 31 -1.04 15.40 -34.29
CA LEU A 31 0.00 16.40 -34.11
C LEU A 31 -0.34 17.66 -34.90
N GLY A 32 -0.36 18.84 -34.25
CA GLY A 32 -0.57 20.09 -34.98
C GLY A 32 0.52 20.36 -36.04
N VAL A 33 0.19 21.12 -37.10
CA VAL A 33 1.14 21.49 -38.18
C VAL A 33 2.44 22.12 -37.64
N SER A 34 2.34 22.96 -36.61
CA SER A 34 3.51 23.54 -35.95
C SER A 34 4.38 22.49 -35.26
N ALA A 35 3.76 21.48 -34.63
CA ALA A 35 4.47 20.38 -33.99
C ALA A 35 5.21 19.51 -35.02
N LEU A 36 4.59 19.22 -36.17
CA LEU A 36 5.24 18.50 -37.27
C LEU A 36 6.46 19.25 -37.80
N ARG A 37 6.38 20.58 -37.96
CA ARG A 37 7.54 21.42 -38.33
C ARG A 37 8.63 21.44 -37.25
N PHE A 38 8.26 21.36 -35.98
CA PHE A 38 9.20 21.26 -34.88
C PHE A 38 9.95 19.92 -34.91
N TYR A 39 9.24 18.81 -35.06
CA TYR A 39 9.84 17.47 -35.07
C TYR A 39 10.69 17.18 -36.31
N ASP A 40 10.34 17.78 -37.45
CA ASP A 40 11.20 17.83 -38.63
C ASP A 40 12.55 18.49 -38.31
N ARG A 41 12.53 19.72 -37.79
CA ARG A 41 13.76 20.44 -37.39
C ARG A 41 14.57 19.73 -36.30
N ALA A 42 13.89 19.03 -35.40
CA ALA A 42 14.52 18.26 -34.33
C ALA A 42 15.02 16.87 -34.78
N GLY A 43 14.80 16.48 -36.04
CA GLY A 43 15.20 15.18 -36.59
C GLY A 43 14.47 13.99 -35.96
N VAL A 44 13.27 14.20 -35.43
CA VAL A 44 12.45 13.18 -34.76
C VAL A 44 11.46 12.55 -35.71
N LEU A 45 10.88 13.34 -36.62
CA LEU A 45 10.00 12.88 -37.70
C LEU A 45 10.24 13.75 -38.92
N VAL A 46 11.16 13.30 -39.79
CA VAL A 46 11.58 14.03 -40.99
C VAL A 46 10.62 13.72 -42.15
N PRO A 47 10.06 14.73 -42.84
CA PRO A 47 9.18 14.50 -44.00
C PRO A 47 9.89 13.70 -45.09
N ALA A 48 9.19 12.77 -45.73
CA ALA A 48 9.70 12.02 -46.88
C ALA A 48 10.11 12.94 -48.04
N ARG A 49 9.43 14.08 -48.22
CA ARG A 49 9.79 15.07 -49.23
C ARG A 49 9.49 16.48 -48.75
N VAL A 50 10.40 17.40 -49.04
CA VAL A 50 10.20 18.84 -48.89
C VAL A 50 10.33 19.48 -50.27
N ASP A 51 9.33 20.26 -50.67
CA ASP A 51 9.35 21.02 -51.92
C ASP A 51 10.46 22.10 -51.86
N PRO A 52 11.44 22.08 -52.78
CA PRO A 52 12.56 23.03 -52.78
C PRO A 52 12.14 24.49 -52.99
N ALA A 53 11.03 24.75 -53.68
CA ALA A 53 10.58 26.09 -54.03
C ALA A 53 9.67 26.70 -52.95
N SER A 54 8.77 25.89 -52.39
CA SER A 54 7.77 26.35 -51.42
C SER A 54 8.06 25.97 -49.96
N GLY A 55 9.00 25.04 -49.73
CA GLY A 55 9.26 24.47 -48.41
C GLY A 55 8.12 23.59 -47.87
N TYR A 56 7.17 23.20 -48.74
CA TYR A 56 6.02 22.40 -48.37
C TYR A 56 6.40 20.95 -48.09
N ARG A 57 5.80 20.34 -47.07
CA ARG A 57 6.20 19.03 -46.52
C ARG A 57 5.19 17.95 -46.88
N TRP A 58 5.71 16.81 -47.30
CA TRP A 58 4.97 15.62 -47.68
C TRP A 58 5.51 14.40 -46.92
N TYR A 59 4.58 13.58 -46.43
CA TYR A 59 4.86 12.42 -45.59
C TYR A 59 4.43 11.14 -46.30
N ALA A 60 5.23 10.09 -46.22
CA ALA A 60 4.89 8.78 -46.79
C ALA A 60 3.85 8.05 -45.91
N PRO A 61 3.08 7.10 -46.45
CA PRO A 61 2.07 6.35 -45.70
C PRO A 61 2.59 5.71 -44.40
N GLY A 62 3.79 5.12 -44.42
CA GLY A 62 4.39 4.49 -43.23
C GLY A 62 4.74 5.45 -42.10
N GLN A 63 4.89 6.75 -42.38
CA GLN A 63 5.21 7.75 -41.36
C GLN A 63 4.00 8.11 -40.49
N LEU A 64 2.79 7.67 -40.88
CA LEU A 64 1.59 7.91 -40.11
C LEU A 64 1.62 7.19 -38.76
N ASP A 65 2.11 5.96 -38.72
CA ASP A 65 2.16 5.17 -37.48
C ASP A 65 3.25 5.68 -36.53
N GLU A 66 4.42 6.06 -37.06
CA GLU A 66 5.47 6.74 -36.28
C GLU A 66 4.95 8.02 -35.65
N ALA A 67 4.20 8.83 -36.40
CA ALA A 67 3.63 10.07 -35.90
C ALA A 67 2.54 9.84 -34.83
N ARG A 68 1.76 8.75 -34.95
CA ARG A 68 0.78 8.35 -33.93
C ARG A 68 1.45 7.88 -32.65
N VAL A 69 2.54 7.11 -32.77
CA VAL A 69 3.36 6.70 -31.61
C VAL A 69 3.98 7.93 -30.96
N LEU A 70 4.59 8.82 -31.73
CA LEU A 70 5.12 10.11 -31.27
C LEU A 70 4.06 10.92 -30.50
N ALA A 71 2.82 11.00 -31.03
CA ALA A 71 1.72 11.69 -30.37
C ALA A 71 1.33 11.04 -29.03
N ARG A 72 1.46 9.71 -28.89
CA ARG A 72 1.23 9.00 -27.60
C ARG A 72 2.35 9.27 -26.60
N LEU A 73 3.61 9.14 -27.02
CA LEU A 73 4.79 9.36 -26.15
C LEU A 73 4.88 10.81 -25.64
N ARG A 74 4.49 11.78 -26.48
CA ARG A 74 4.42 13.18 -26.06
C ARG A 74 3.40 13.40 -24.95
N ARG A 75 2.24 12.74 -25.01
CA ARG A 75 1.19 12.86 -23.99
C ARG A 75 1.60 12.26 -22.65
N THR A 76 2.53 11.31 -22.63
CA THR A 76 3.08 10.72 -21.40
C THR A 76 4.26 11.52 -20.84
N GLY A 77 4.61 12.66 -21.42
CA GLY A 77 5.72 13.50 -20.96
C GLY A 77 7.10 12.88 -21.15
N LEU A 78 7.26 11.95 -22.10
CA LEU A 78 8.56 11.35 -22.37
C LEU A 78 9.53 12.42 -22.92
N PRO A 79 10.78 12.53 -22.43
CA PRO A 79 11.75 13.48 -22.94
C PRO A 79 12.02 13.29 -24.43
N LEU A 80 12.30 14.39 -25.15
CA LEU A 80 12.50 14.34 -26.61
C LEU A 80 13.65 13.41 -27.03
N ALA A 81 14.71 13.31 -26.20
CA ALA A 81 15.82 12.39 -26.42
C ALA A 81 15.36 10.92 -26.39
N ASP A 82 14.57 10.55 -25.38
CA ASP A 82 14.00 9.20 -25.23
C ASP A 82 12.99 8.90 -26.33
N ILE A 83 12.18 9.88 -26.75
CA ILE A 83 11.27 9.74 -27.90
C ILE A 83 12.03 9.36 -29.17
N ARG A 84 13.19 9.98 -29.43
CA ARG A 84 14.02 9.64 -30.60
C ARG A 84 14.52 8.20 -30.55
N LEU A 85 14.97 7.74 -29.37
CA LEU A 85 15.43 6.37 -29.17
C LEU A 85 14.29 5.36 -29.35
N VAL A 86 13.11 5.65 -28.81
CA VAL A 86 11.92 4.82 -28.97
C VAL A 86 11.51 4.73 -30.44
N LEU A 87 11.49 5.83 -31.19
CA LEU A 87 11.14 5.81 -32.62
C LEU A 87 12.19 5.10 -33.47
N ALA A 88 13.49 5.22 -33.15
CA ALA A 88 14.55 4.49 -33.82
C ALA A 88 14.46 2.97 -33.57
N GLY A 89 14.17 2.56 -32.33
CA GLY A 89 13.91 1.14 -32.01
C GLY A 89 12.61 0.61 -32.64
N TRP A 90 11.59 1.48 -32.76
CA TRP A 90 10.31 1.15 -33.38
C TRP A 90 10.43 0.89 -34.88
N SER A 91 11.23 1.68 -35.61
CA SER A 91 11.49 1.47 -37.04
C SER A 91 12.54 0.39 -37.31
N GLY A 92 13.47 0.16 -36.38
CA GLY A 92 14.52 -0.87 -36.45
C GLY A 92 14.15 -2.25 -35.89
N ALA A 93 12.91 -2.45 -35.42
CA ALA A 93 12.38 -3.68 -34.81
C ALA A 93 13.08 -4.18 -33.52
N ASP A 94 13.71 -3.28 -32.76
CA ASP A 94 14.27 -3.60 -31.43
C ASP A 94 13.20 -3.41 -30.34
N ALA A 95 12.35 -4.43 -30.20
CA ALA A 95 11.22 -4.40 -29.27
C ALA A 95 11.66 -4.37 -27.80
N ASP A 96 12.82 -4.93 -27.46
CA ASP A 96 13.31 -5.03 -26.09
C ASP A 96 13.88 -3.70 -25.60
N LEU A 97 14.62 -2.98 -26.46
CA LEU A 97 15.04 -1.61 -26.18
C LEU A 97 13.83 -0.68 -25.95
N VAL A 98 12.84 -0.75 -26.84
CA VAL A 98 11.61 0.06 -26.72
C VAL A 98 10.88 -0.27 -25.41
N ARG A 99 10.72 -1.56 -25.08
CA ARG A 99 10.06 -1.98 -23.84
C ARG A 99 10.82 -1.51 -22.60
N GLY A 100 12.16 -1.61 -22.60
CA GLY A 100 13.01 -1.15 -21.50
C GLY A 100 12.90 0.36 -21.27
N LEU A 101 12.92 1.17 -22.33
CA LEU A 101 12.76 2.63 -22.25
C LEU A 101 11.38 3.03 -21.71
N LEU A 102 10.31 2.37 -22.17
CA LEU A 102 8.95 2.62 -21.69
C LEU A 102 8.78 2.24 -20.22
N GLN A 103 9.33 1.10 -19.79
CA GLN A 103 9.30 0.69 -18.38
C GLN A 103 10.11 1.62 -17.48
N ALA A 104 11.28 2.07 -17.93
CA ALA A 104 12.08 3.04 -17.19
C ALA A 104 11.33 4.37 -17.03
N HIS A 105 10.63 4.83 -18.07
CA HIS A 105 9.79 6.02 -17.99
C HIS A 105 8.58 5.85 -17.05
N LEU A 106 7.91 4.69 -17.10
CA LEU A 106 6.81 4.38 -16.20
C LEU A 106 7.25 4.46 -14.73
N ARG A 107 8.39 3.84 -14.39
CA ARG A 107 8.96 3.91 -13.03
C ARG A 107 9.26 5.36 -12.59
N ARG A 108 9.74 6.20 -13.51
CA ARG A 108 9.99 7.63 -13.22
C ARG A 108 8.68 8.38 -12.97
N LEU A 109 7.64 8.14 -13.77
CA LEU A 109 6.31 8.75 -13.58
C LEU A 109 5.67 8.30 -12.26
N GLU A 110 5.74 7.01 -11.93
CA GLU A 110 5.22 6.47 -10.67
C GLU A 110 5.90 7.08 -9.45
N ARG A 111 7.23 7.21 -9.49
CA ARG A 111 8.00 7.87 -8.43
C ARG A 111 7.63 9.35 -8.30
N GLY A 112 7.57 10.07 -9.41
CA GLY A 112 7.17 11.48 -9.40
C GLY A 112 5.73 11.68 -8.91
N LEU A 113 4.80 10.77 -9.23
CA LEU A 113 3.43 10.82 -8.71
C LEU A 113 3.38 10.54 -7.21
N ALA A 114 4.18 9.59 -6.72
CA ALA A 114 4.28 9.30 -5.29
C ALA A 114 4.86 10.48 -4.51
N GLU A 115 5.93 11.10 -5.02
CA GLU A 115 6.55 12.30 -4.46
C GLU A 115 5.57 13.47 -4.45
N ALA A 116 4.92 13.77 -5.59
CA ALA A 116 3.92 14.83 -5.68
C ALA A 116 2.75 14.61 -4.72
N ARG A 117 2.22 13.38 -4.62
CA ARG A 117 1.15 13.05 -3.66
C ARG A 117 1.61 13.29 -2.22
N SER A 118 2.82 12.88 -1.85
CA SER A 118 3.37 13.11 -0.52
C SER A 118 3.52 14.61 -0.22
N GLU A 119 3.98 15.39 -1.19
CA GLU A 119 4.14 16.83 -1.07
C GLU A 119 2.79 17.54 -0.95
N PHE A 120 1.79 17.16 -1.76
CA PHE A 120 0.43 17.68 -1.64
C PHE A 120 -0.20 17.34 -0.28
N SER A 121 -0.07 16.11 0.21
CA SER A 121 -0.54 15.74 1.56
C SER A 121 0.14 16.58 2.64
N THR A 122 1.44 16.89 2.48
CA THR A 122 2.17 17.75 3.41
C THR A 122 1.65 19.19 3.35
N LEU A 123 1.40 19.72 2.16
CA LEU A 123 0.85 21.06 1.97
C LEU A 123 -0.59 21.16 2.48
N GLU A 124 -1.43 20.16 2.27
CA GLU A 124 -2.78 20.08 2.85
C GLU A 124 -2.70 20.07 4.38
N ALA A 125 -1.82 19.26 4.98
CA ALA A 125 -1.60 19.27 6.43
C ALA A 125 -1.11 20.63 6.96
N LEU A 126 -0.23 21.32 6.23
CA LEU A 126 0.24 22.66 6.58
C LEU A 126 -0.84 23.74 6.40
N LEU A 127 -1.67 23.62 5.36
CA LEU A 127 -2.80 24.52 5.13
C LEU A 127 -3.88 24.31 6.19
N ASP A 128 -4.21 23.07 6.54
CA ASP A 128 -5.12 22.77 7.65
C ASP A 128 -4.60 23.37 8.97
N HIS A 129 -3.29 23.27 9.21
CA HIS A 129 -2.64 23.88 10.37
C HIS A 129 -2.70 25.43 10.35
N ARG A 130 -2.64 26.03 9.16
CA ARG A 130 -2.64 27.49 8.96
C ARG A 130 -4.04 28.10 8.94
N GLU A 131 -5.01 27.42 8.33
CA GLU A 131 -6.42 27.85 8.25
C GLU A 131 -7.16 27.60 9.57
N ASN A 132 -6.66 26.67 10.39
CA ASN A 132 -7.10 26.46 11.77
C ASN A 132 -5.99 26.74 12.80
N PRO A 133 -5.44 27.97 12.86
CA PRO A 133 -4.29 28.28 13.72
C PRO A 133 -4.65 28.28 15.22
N MET A 134 -5.95 28.14 15.56
CA MET A 134 -6.47 28.13 16.94
C MET A 134 -7.83 27.41 17.08
N THR A 135 -8.08 26.30 16.39
CA THR A 135 -9.25 25.44 16.69
C THR A 135 -9.03 24.00 16.23
N ALA A 136 -8.32 23.23 17.04
CA ALA A 136 -8.55 21.79 17.18
C ALA A 136 -8.46 21.42 18.67
N SER A 137 -9.20 22.14 19.52
CA SER A 137 -9.90 21.40 20.56
C SER A 137 -10.96 20.62 19.81
N PRO A 138 -10.94 19.27 19.81
CA PRO A 138 -12.05 18.53 19.27
C PRO A 138 -13.26 18.99 20.07
N ARG A 139 -14.33 19.37 19.38
CA ARG A 139 -15.65 19.26 20.01
C ARG A 139 -15.87 17.77 20.20
N THR A 140 -15.26 17.20 21.23
CA THR A 140 -15.53 15.82 21.62
C THR A 140 -17.00 15.83 21.98
N ARG A 141 -17.84 15.29 21.10
CA ARG A 141 -19.17 14.89 21.52
C ARG A 141 -18.96 13.93 22.67
N THR A 142 -19.76 14.08 23.72
CA THR A 142 -19.70 13.18 24.85
C THR A 142 -19.94 11.76 24.35
N VAL A 143 -18.90 10.94 24.33
CA VAL A 143 -19.01 9.50 24.03
C VAL A 143 -19.31 8.82 25.35
N ARG A 144 -20.34 8.00 25.40
CA ARG A 144 -20.65 7.14 26.54
C ARG A 144 -21.03 5.76 26.03
N LEU A 145 -20.21 4.78 26.37
CA LEU A 145 -20.38 3.39 25.99
C LEU A 145 -20.57 2.53 27.24
N SER A 146 -21.46 1.55 27.14
CA SER A 146 -21.54 0.41 28.03
C SER A 146 -21.03 -0.82 27.28
N LEU A 147 -20.05 -1.50 27.85
CA LEU A 147 -19.33 -2.63 27.27
C LEU A 147 -19.32 -3.79 28.28
N PRO A 148 -19.35 -5.06 27.87
CA PRO A 148 -19.04 -6.16 28.79
C PRO A 148 -17.58 -6.02 29.28
N ALA A 149 -17.37 -6.03 30.60
CA ALA A 149 -16.03 -5.87 31.16
C ALA A 149 -15.03 -6.95 30.68
N PRO A 150 -15.41 -8.25 30.61
CA PRO A 150 -14.52 -9.29 30.09
C PRO A 150 -14.13 -9.06 28.63
N ALA A 151 -15.09 -8.69 27.77
CA ALA A 151 -14.82 -8.44 26.35
C ALA A 151 -13.87 -7.24 26.14
N LEU A 152 -13.98 -6.19 26.95
CA LEU A 152 -13.04 -5.08 26.90
C LEU A 152 -11.66 -5.50 27.44
N ALA A 153 -11.59 -6.32 28.47
CA ALA A 153 -10.33 -6.84 29.00
C ALA A 153 -9.58 -7.65 27.93
N ASP A 154 -10.27 -8.61 27.31
CA ASP A 154 -9.74 -9.44 26.22
C ASP A 154 -9.27 -8.58 25.04
N ALA A 155 -10.04 -7.56 24.67
CA ALA A 155 -9.68 -6.65 23.59
C ALA A 155 -8.44 -5.81 23.91
N LEU A 156 -8.29 -5.33 25.15
CA LEU A 156 -7.11 -4.59 25.59
C LEU A 156 -5.87 -5.50 25.63
N ASP A 157 -6.00 -6.71 26.16
CA ASP A 157 -4.90 -7.68 26.21
C ASP A 157 -4.43 -8.09 24.80
N ALA A 158 -5.38 -8.24 23.87
CA ALA A 158 -5.11 -8.59 22.48
C ALA A 158 -4.36 -7.49 21.70
N VAL A 159 -4.37 -6.23 22.14
CA VAL A 159 -3.79 -5.12 21.35
C VAL A 159 -2.67 -4.36 22.06
N ARG A 160 -2.64 -4.33 23.39
CA ARG A 160 -1.76 -3.45 24.16
C ARG A 160 -0.27 -3.64 23.87
N PHE A 161 0.14 -4.87 23.53
CA PHE A 161 1.53 -5.19 23.21
C PHE A 161 2.06 -4.41 22.00
N ALA A 162 1.19 -4.06 21.04
CA ALA A 162 1.57 -3.38 19.80
C ALA A 162 1.70 -1.85 19.92
N ALA A 163 1.44 -1.26 21.10
CA ALA A 163 1.59 0.19 21.29
C ALA A 163 3.06 0.62 21.28
N GLY A 164 3.36 1.69 20.55
CA GLY A 164 4.69 2.26 20.44
C GLY A 164 5.22 2.89 21.73
N ARG A 165 6.54 3.07 21.78
CA ARG A 165 7.25 3.76 22.88
C ARG A 165 8.17 4.86 22.38
N ASP A 166 8.11 5.16 21.08
CA ASP A 166 8.94 6.14 20.43
C ASP A 166 8.45 7.56 20.79
N PRO A 167 9.26 8.37 21.49
CA PRO A 167 8.87 9.72 21.87
C PRO A 167 8.70 10.66 20.67
N GLU A 168 9.28 10.34 19.51
CA GLU A 168 9.10 11.11 18.27
C GLU A 168 7.73 10.85 17.63
N LEU A 169 7.06 9.76 18.01
CA LEU A 169 5.75 9.36 17.50
C LEU A 169 4.73 9.23 18.64
N PRO A 170 4.42 10.34 19.33
CA PRO A 170 3.56 10.32 20.51
C PRO A 170 2.16 9.80 20.21
N MET A 171 1.65 9.95 18.98
CA MET A 171 0.34 9.39 18.57
C MET A 171 0.29 7.85 18.64
N LEU A 172 1.43 7.17 18.60
CA LEU A 172 1.55 5.72 18.71
C LEU A 172 1.78 5.24 20.15
N GLY A 173 1.99 6.16 21.10
CA GLY A 173 2.20 5.86 22.52
C GLY A 173 0.94 5.45 23.29
N GLY A 174 -0.12 5.05 22.58
CA GLY A 174 -1.42 4.71 23.14
C GLY A 174 -2.20 3.75 22.27
N VAL A 175 -3.44 3.50 22.68
CA VAL A 175 -4.38 2.62 22.00
C VAL A 175 -5.53 3.47 21.47
N LEU A 176 -5.84 3.33 20.19
CA LEU A 176 -6.98 3.95 19.56
C LEU A 176 -8.26 3.21 19.94
N PHE A 177 -9.25 3.96 20.40
CA PHE A 177 -10.65 3.56 20.53
C PHE A 177 -11.43 4.23 19.39
N ASP A 178 -11.79 3.45 18.37
CA ASP A 178 -12.53 3.90 17.19
C ASP A 178 -13.97 3.40 17.28
N VAL A 179 -14.88 4.31 17.60
CA VAL A 179 -16.29 4.04 17.87
C VAL A 179 -17.11 4.33 16.61
N GLU A 180 -17.82 3.33 16.10
CA GLU A 180 -18.72 3.48 14.96
C GLU A 180 -20.00 2.67 15.18
N GLY A 181 -21.13 3.36 15.37
CA GLY A 181 -22.40 2.72 15.69
C GLY A 181 -22.32 1.90 16.98
N ASP A 182 -22.62 0.61 16.87
CA ASP A 182 -22.56 -0.39 17.95
C ASP A 182 -21.23 -1.15 18.01
N ALA A 183 -20.23 -0.74 17.23
CA ALA A 183 -18.92 -1.36 17.21
C ALA A 183 -17.87 -0.43 17.83
N LEU A 184 -17.05 -1.00 18.71
CA LEU A 184 -15.79 -0.42 19.15
C LEU A 184 -14.66 -1.24 18.53
N HIS A 185 -13.76 -0.55 17.82
CA HIS A 185 -12.47 -1.12 17.44
C HIS A 185 -11.40 -0.56 18.38
N VAL A 186 -10.59 -1.46 18.90
CA VAL A 186 -9.43 -1.14 19.73
C VAL A 186 -8.20 -1.46 18.90
N VAL A 187 -7.30 -0.48 18.71
CA VAL A 187 -6.18 -0.62 17.78
C VAL A 187 -4.90 -0.07 18.39
N ALA A 188 -3.79 -0.78 18.23
CA ALA A 188 -2.46 -0.31 18.60
C ALA A 188 -1.44 -0.63 17.50
N THR A 189 -0.44 0.23 17.33
CA THR A 189 0.64 0.05 16.36
C THR A 189 1.89 0.82 16.77
N ASP A 190 3.06 0.34 16.33
CA ASP A 190 4.37 0.94 16.54
C ASP A 190 5.13 1.20 15.22
N ARG A 191 4.42 1.22 14.08
CA ARG A 191 4.90 1.22 12.67
C ARG A 191 5.26 -0.14 12.09
N TYR A 192 5.68 -1.09 12.92
CA TYR A 192 6.23 -2.37 12.47
C TYR A 192 5.28 -3.53 12.71
N ARG A 193 4.37 -3.34 13.66
CA ARG A 193 3.26 -4.24 13.93
C ARG A 193 1.99 -3.46 14.22
N MET A 194 0.87 -4.13 14.07
CA MET A 194 -0.44 -3.61 14.40
C MET A 194 -1.28 -4.72 15.02
N ALA A 195 -2.08 -4.40 16.02
CA ALA A 195 -3.07 -5.31 16.58
C ALA A 195 -4.43 -4.61 16.61
N VAL A 196 -5.47 -5.35 16.24
CA VAL A 196 -6.86 -4.89 16.16
C VAL A 196 -7.74 -5.88 16.91
N ALA A 197 -8.65 -5.39 17.73
CA ALA A 197 -9.73 -6.16 18.33
C ALA A 197 -11.06 -5.41 18.15
N ARG A 198 -12.15 -6.16 17.99
CA ARG A 198 -13.50 -5.61 17.84
C ARG A 198 -14.41 -6.14 18.94
N LEU A 199 -15.22 -5.25 19.50
CA LEU A 199 -16.27 -5.60 20.45
C LEU A 199 -17.53 -4.78 20.21
N THR A 200 -18.66 -5.32 20.65
CA THR A 200 -19.94 -4.63 20.60
C THR A 200 -20.07 -3.64 21.76
N ALA A 201 -20.58 -2.46 21.46
CA ALA A 201 -20.79 -1.36 22.39
C ALA A 201 -22.23 -0.87 22.34
N VAL A 202 -22.78 -0.51 23.50
CA VAL A 202 -24.11 0.10 23.62
C VAL A 202 -23.95 1.54 24.09
N GLY A 203 -24.76 2.46 23.56
CA GLY A 203 -24.85 3.84 24.06
C GLY A 203 -24.32 4.92 23.11
N HIS A 204 -23.81 4.55 21.94
CA HIS A 204 -23.42 5.49 20.88
C HIS A 204 -24.29 5.33 19.64
N GLY A 205 -25.05 6.37 19.32
CA GLY A 205 -25.87 6.46 18.08
C GLY A 205 -25.43 7.61 17.18
N GLY A 206 -24.23 8.15 17.41
CA GLY A 206 -23.70 9.32 16.72
C GLY A 206 -22.77 8.98 15.55
N ALA A 207 -22.17 10.01 14.98
CA ALA A 207 -21.10 9.87 14.00
C ALA A 207 -19.89 9.13 14.59
N ARG A 208 -19.01 8.62 13.73
CA ARG A 208 -17.76 7.96 14.14
C ARG A 208 -16.90 8.87 15.01
N GLU A 209 -16.33 8.34 16.08
CA GLU A 209 -15.47 9.08 17.01
C GLU A 209 -14.19 8.29 17.29
N GLN A 210 -13.05 8.98 17.26
CA GLN A 210 -11.73 8.38 17.51
C GLN A 210 -11.09 9.00 18.75
N VAL A 211 -10.59 8.16 19.64
CA VAL A 211 -9.96 8.59 20.88
C VAL A 211 -8.71 7.76 21.15
N ILE A 212 -7.55 8.42 21.24
CA ILE A 212 -6.30 7.74 21.58
C ILE A 212 -6.10 7.80 23.11
N VAL A 213 -6.14 6.63 23.74
CA VAL A 213 -5.96 6.47 25.19
C VAL A 213 -4.48 6.15 25.46
N PRO A 214 -3.75 6.94 26.26
CA PRO A 214 -2.34 6.69 26.55
C PRO A 214 -2.13 5.30 27.16
N ALA A 215 -1.04 4.63 26.78
CA ALA A 215 -0.74 3.27 27.25
C ALA A 215 -0.81 3.09 28.78
N PRO A 216 -0.27 4.00 29.63
CA PRO A 216 -0.41 3.86 31.09
C PRO A 216 -1.86 3.93 31.59
N LEU A 217 -2.72 4.70 30.91
CA LEU A 217 -4.13 4.78 31.25
C LEU A 217 -4.87 3.51 30.79
N VAL A 218 -4.49 2.94 29.64
CA VAL A 218 -4.99 1.64 29.20
C VAL A 218 -4.62 0.54 30.19
N ASP A 219 -3.38 0.53 30.69
CA ASP A 219 -2.92 -0.43 31.70
C ASP A 219 -3.74 -0.31 32.99
N ALA A 220 -3.99 0.93 33.44
CA ALA A 220 -4.85 1.20 34.59
C ALA A 220 -6.30 0.75 34.34
N MET A 221 -6.85 1.02 33.15
CA MET A 221 -8.18 0.57 32.75
C MET A 221 -8.30 -0.96 32.76
N ARG A 222 -7.33 -1.65 32.17
CA ARG A 222 -7.28 -3.11 32.13
C ARG A 222 -7.25 -3.72 33.55
N ALA A 223 -6.51 -3.11 34.47
CA ALA A 223 -6.43 -3.55 35.87
C ALA A 223 -7.73 -3.34 36.67
N LEU A 224 -8.69 -2.57 36.16
CA LEU A 224 -10.02 -2.40 36.78
C LEU A 224 -11.05 -3.42 36.29
N LEU A 225 -10.85 -3.97 35.09
CA LEU A 225 -11.79 -4.88 34.46
C LEU A 225 -11.66 -6.27 35.10
N GLY A 226 -12.78 -6.75 35.63
CA GLY A 226 -12.91 -8.11 36.16
C GLY A 226 -13.77 -8.99 35.26
N ASP A 227 -14.11 -10.18 35.76
CA ASP A 227 -14.74 -11.24 34.98
C ASP A 227 -16.27 -11.08 34.81
N ASP A 228 -16.87 -10.06 35.42
CA ASP A 228 -18.32 -9.85 35.37
C ASP A 228 -18.70 -8.36 35.36
N GLY A 229 -19.90 -8.08 34.85
CA GLY A 229 -20.54 -6.78 34.85
C GLY A 229 -20.19 -5.86 33.68
N PRO A 230 -20.90 -4.72 33.56
CA PRO A 230 -20.63 -3.73 32.53
C PRO A 230 -19.51 -2.77 32.93
N ALA A 231 -18.67 -2.42 31.96
CA ALA A 231 -17.75 -1.30 32.02
C ALA A 231 -18.36 -0.09 31.28
N ARG A 232 -18.29 1.09 31.90
CA ARG A 232 -18.73 2.35 31.31
C ARG A 232 -17.54 3.16 30.86
N PHE A 233 -17.39 3.30 29.55
CA PHE A 233 -16.37 4.13 28.93
C PHE A 233 -16.97 5.49 28.57
N ALA A 234 -16.36 6.57 29.03
CA ALA A 234 -16.83 7.92 28.78
C ALA A 234 -15.70 8.84 28.32
N VAL A 235 -16.00 9.68 27.33
CA VAL A 235 -15.09 10.71 26.85
C VAL A 235 -15.81 12.05 26.93
N GLU A 236 -15.29 12.92 27.78
CA GLU A 236 -15.81 14.27 27.99
C GLU A 236 -14.69 15.26 27.74
N ARG A 237 -14.79 16.01 26.64
CA ARG A 237 -13.72 16.90 26.14
C ARG A 237 -12.41 16.12 25.91
N ASP A 238 -11.39 16.35 26.72
CA ASP A 238 -10.08 15.70 26.66
C ASP A 238 -9.94 14.57 27.69
N ARG A 239 -10.91 14.42 28.59
CA ARG A 239 -10.86 13.44 29.68
C ARG A 239 -11.52 12.13 29.26
N VAL A 240 -10.76 11.05 29.38
CA VAL A 240 -11.23 9.68 29.20
C VAL A 240 -11.41 9.06 30.57
N THR A 241 -12.51 8.35 30.73
CA THR A 241 -12.89 7.68 31.96
C THR A 241 -13.37 6.26 31.65
N LEU A 242 -12.93 5.31 32.46
CA LEU A 242 -13.52 3.98 32.52
C LEU A 242 -13.97 3.70 33.95
N GLU A 243 -15.23 3.32 34.11
CA GLU A 243 -15.82 2.88 35.38
C GLU A 243 -16.22 1.41 35.28
N ALA A 244 -15.83 0.61 36.26
CA ALA A 244 -16.23 -0.79 36.40
C ALA A 244 -16.50 -1.08 37.88
N ALA A 245 -17.67 -1.62 38.19
CA ALA A 245 -18.17 -1.78 39.56
C ALA A 245 -18.07 -0.45 40.36
N GLU A 246 -17.33 -0.42 41.48
CA GLU A 246 -17.10 0.77 42.31
C GLU A 246 -15.75 1.46 42.03
N ARG A 247 -15.04 1.06 40.98
CA ARG A 247 -13.69 1.55 40.66
C ARG A 247 -13.69 2.35 39.37
N GLN A 248 -12.77 3.32 39.29
CA GLN A 248 -12.64 4.21 38.14
C GLN A 248 -11.17 4.49 37.81
N ALA A 249 -10.85 4.51 36.51
CA ALA A 249 -9.60 4.99 35.96
C ALA A 249 -9.90 6.17 35.05
N SER A 250 -9.06 7.20 35.10
CA SER A 250 -9.27 8.39 34.30
C SER A 250 -7.98 9.11 33.99
N GLY A 251 -7.96 9.80 32.85
CA GLY A 251 -6.82 10.61 32.43
C GLY A 251 -7.14 11.40 31.18
N ARG A 252 -6.12 12.03 30.60
CA ARG A 252 -6.28 12.78 29.35
C ARG A 252 -6.01 11.88 28.15
N ARG A 253 -6.81 12.01 27.09
CA ARG A 253 -6.48 11.42 25.79
C ARG A 253 -5.24 12.08 25.19
N LEU A 254 -4.61 11.41 24.24
CA LEU A 254 -3.58 12.04 23.43
C LEU A 254 -4.23 12.98 22.40
N PRO A 255 -3.77 14.24 22.27
CA PRO A 255 -4.33 15.22 21.35
C PRO A 255 -3.71 15.08 19.94
N HIS A 256 -3.73 13.86 19.41
CA HIS A 256 -3.16 13.54 18.10
C HIS A 256 -4.14 12.71 17.29
N ASP A 257 -3.94 12.70 15.98
CA ASP A 257 -4.65 11.80 15.08
C ASP A 257 -3.89 10.48 14.95
N PHE A 258 -4.64 9.39 14.86
CA PHE A 258 -4.08 8.05 14.71
C PHE A 258 -3.96 7.70 13.21
N PRO A 259 -2.92 6.98 12.78
CA PRO A 259 -2.80 6.57 11.38
C PRO A 259 -4.02 5.79 10.87
N ASP A 260 -4.32 5.90 9.58
CA ASP A 260 -5.45 5.20 8.96
C ASP A 260 -5.20 3.68 8.87
N TYR A 261 -5.57 2.97 9.94
CA TYR A 261 -5.37 1.53 10.10
C TYR A 261 -6.28 0.68 9.21
N ARG A 262 -7.40 1.23 8.69
CA ARG A 262 -8.42 0.44 7.97
C ARG A 262 -7.88 -0.17 6.68
N ARG A 263 -6.88 0.48 6.07
CA ARG A 263 -6.16 -0.05 4.90
C ARG A 263 -5.45 -1.38 5.19
N LEU A 264 -5.02 -1.59 6.43
CA LEU A 264 -4.35 -2.82 6.89
C LEU A 264 -5.33 -3.86 7.45
N VAL A 265 -6.60 -3.51 7.62
CA VAL A 265 -7.67 -4.48 7.96
C VAL A 265 -8.12 -5.25 6.71
N GLN A 266 -8.07 -4.60 5.54
CA GLN A 266 -8.48 -5.16 4.25
C GLN A 266 -7.29 -5.72 3.46
N LEU A 267 -6.46 -6.55 4.10
CA LEU A 267 -5.38 -7.22 3.38
C LEU A 267 -5.97 -8.19 2.34
N PRO A 268 -5.40 -8.26 1.12
CA PRO A 268 -5.82 -9.25 0.14
C PRO A 268 -5.62 -10.67 0.72
N PRO A 269 -6.53 -11.61 0.41
CA PRO A 269 -6.47 -12.95 0.97
C PRO A 269 -5.14 -13.61 0.62
N GLY A 270 -4.49 -14.14 1.65
CA GLY A 270 -3.20 -14.80 1.57
C GLY A 270 -3.30 -16.32 1.67
N ARG A 271 -2.14 -16.98 1.71
CA ARG A 271 -2.03 -18.40 2.09
C ARG A 271 -2.24 -18.51 3.59
N ARG A 272 -3.25 -19.25 4.01
CA ARG A 272 -3.62 -19.44 5.42
C ARG A 272 -3.12 -20.79 5.92
N VAL A 273 -2.32 -20.78 6.97
CA VAL A 273 -1.79 -22.00 7.61
C VAL A 273 -2.19 -22.01 9.08
N VAL A 274 -2.78 -23.10 9.54
CA VAL A 274 -3.15 -23.26 10.95
C VAL A 274 -1.96 -23.82 11.72
N VAL A 275 -1.59 -23.17 12.82
CA VAL A 275 -0.49 -23.60 13.69
C VAL A 275 -1.00 -23.96 15.08
N ASP A 276 -0.41 -24.97 15.69
CA ASP A 276 -0.48 -25.23 17.13
C ASP A 276 0.47 -24.25 17.83
N VAL A 277 -0.07 -23.39 18.69
CA VAL A 277 0.65 -22.27 19.30
C VAL A 277 1.74 -22.74 20.27
N PRO A 278 1.50 -23.72 21.17
CA PRO A 278 2.56 -24.30 21.99
C PRO A 278 3.74 -24.84 21.16
N GLU A 279 3.47 -25.70 20.17
CA GLU A 279 4.50 -26.30 19.33
C GLU A 279 5.25 -25.24 18.50
N PHE A 280 4.50 -24.30 17.90
CA PHE A 280 5.10 -23.25 17.07
C PHE A 280 5.91 -22.26 17.89
N ARG A 281 5.49 -21.94 19.12
CA ARG A 281 6.26 -21.11 20.05
C ARG A 281 7.57 -21.79 20.41
N GLU A 282 7.55 -23.08 20.76
CA GLU A 282 8.76 -23.84 21.04
C GLU A 282 9.71 -23.83 19.84
N ALA A 283 9.18 -24.06 18.63
CA ALA A 283 9.95 -24.00 17.40
C ALA A 283 10.56 -22.61 17.13
N LEU A 284 9.89 -21.52 17.49
CA LEU A 284 10.43 -20.16 17.39
C LEU A 284 11.50 -19.89 18.44
N GLU A 285 11.31 -20.34 19.68
CA GLU A 285 12.25 -20.10 20.78
C GLU A 285 13.54 -20.89 20.63
N SER A 286 13.46 -22.18 20.25
CA SER A 286 14.62 -23.03 20.00
C SER A 286 15.18 -22.90 18.58
N GLY A 287 14.42 -22.26 17.68
CA GLY A 287 14.72 -22.19 16.25
C GLY A 287 15.79 -21.17 15.88
N PRO A 288 16.34 -21.30 14.65
CA PRO A 288 17.43 -20.45 14.16
C PRO A 288 17.02 -18.98 14.04
N VAL A 289 17.90 -18.07 14.46
CA VAL A 289 17.74 -16.61 14.41
C VAL A 289 18.63 -16.01 13.33
N ARG A 290 18.12 -15.02 12.60
CA ARG A 290 18.95 -14.06 11.87
C ARG A 290 19.01 -12.75 12.62
N VAL A 291 20.18 -12.16 12.72
CA VAL A 291 20.32 -10.81 13.28
C VAL A 291 20.19 -9.83 12.13
N ALA A 292 19.11 -9.04 12.12
CA ALA A 292 18.99 -7.92 11.19
C ALA A 292 19.50 -6.65 11.88
N GLU A 293 20.51 -6.02 11.28
CA GLU A 293 20.92 -4.67 11.66
C GLU A 293 19.97 -3.68 10.99
N ASP A 294 19.28 -2.87 11.80
CA ASP A 294 18.41 -1.83 11.28
C ASP A 294 19.24 -0.77 10.54
N LEU A 295 18.84 -0.44 9.31
CA LEU A 295 19.45 0.65 8.52
C LEU A 295 19.21 2.04 9.13
N GLU A 296 18.33 2.17 10.12
CA GLU A 296 18.06 3.42 10.82
C GLU A 296 19.08 3.66 11.96
N PRO A 297 19.78 4.82 11.98
CA PRO A 297 20.80 5.10 12.99
C PRO A 297 20.22 5.07 14.41
N GLY A 298 20.85 4.29 15.31
CA GLY A 298 20.51 4.27 16.74
C GLY A 298 19.53 3.18 17.17
N ARG A 299 19.10 2.30 16.26
CA ARG A 299 18.21 1.18 16.56
C ARG A 299 19.01 -0.11 16.83
N GLN A 300 18.55 -0.88 17.82
CA GLN A 300 19.22 -2.10 18.27
C GLN A 300 18.99 -3.22 17.27
N ALA A 301 20.00 -4.08 17.08
CA ALA A 301 19.89 -5.29 16.28
C ALA A 301 18.71 -6.16 16.74
N ARG A 302 18.00 -6.77 15.79
CA ARG A 302 16.77 -7.54 16.04
C ARG A 302 16.93 -8.99 15.63
N ASP A 303 16.36 -9.86 16.45
CA ASP A 303 16.23 -11.27 16.13
C ASP A 303 15.08 -11.47 15.15
N VAL A 304 15.40 -12.00 13.97
CA VAL A 304 14.46 -12.27 12.89
C VAL A 304 14.30 -13.77 12.73
N SER A 305 13.05 -14.23 12.68
CA SER A 305 12.69 -15.60 12.31
C SER A 305 12.28 -15.62 10.85
N VAL A 306 12.86 -16.56 10.09
CA VAL A 306 12.47 -16.79 8.69
C VAL A 306 11.43 -17.90 8.68
N LEU A 307 10.22 -17.57 8.29
CA LEU A 307 9.13 -18.53 8.16
C LEU A 307 9.05 -18.99 6.71
N SER A 308 8.97 -20.30 6.50
CA SER A 308 8.67 -20.89 5.19
C SER A 308 7.45 -21.78 5.31
N THR A 309 6.66 -21.80 4.25
CA THR A 309 5.50 -22.68 4.15
C THR A 309 5.84 -23.91 3.32
N VAL A 310 5.54 -25.11 3.83
CA VAL A 310 5.79 -26.43 3.21
C VAL A 310 4.46 -27.10 2.91
N ASP A 311 4.33 -27.70 1.73
CA ASP A 311 3.17 -28.52 1.29
C ASP A 311 1.79 -27.89 1.55
N ASP A 312 1.65 -26.58 1.32
CA ASP A 312 0.45 -25.76 1.53
C ASP A 312 -0.08 -25.62 2.97
N ASP A 313 0.22 -26.54 3.88
CA ASP A 313 -0.42 -26.63 5.21
C ASP A 313 0.53 -26.57 6.42
N THR A 314 1.85 -26.49 6.22
CA THR A 314 2.82 -26.48 7.32
C THR A 314 3.71 -25.25 7.29
N VAL A 315 4.02 -24.67 8.44
CA VAL A 315 5.00 -23.57 8.59
C VAL A 315 6.21 -24.08 9.35
N ILE A 316 7.40 -23.79 8.84
CA ILE A 316 8.68 -24.12 9.50
C ILE A 316 9.53 -22.87 9.71
N VAL A 317 10.30 -22.88 10.80
CA VAL A 317 11.31 -21.85 11.09
C VAL A 317 12.63 -22.25 10.44
N CYS A 318 13.08 -21.47 9.45
CA CYS A 318 14.26 -21.77 8.63
C CYS A 318 15.52 -21.10 9.17
N GLY A 319 16.65 -21.83 9.09
CA GLY A 319 17.98 -21.30 9.42
C GLY A 319 18.81 -20.95 8.19
N ASP A 320 19.98 -20.35 8.43
CA ASP A 320 20.94 -20.06 7.37
C ASP A 320 21.45 -21.35 6.72
N GLY A 321 21.28 -21.43 5.39
CA GLY A 321 21.71 -22.58 4.60
C GLY A 321 20.67 -23.68 4.41
N ALA A 322 19.40 -23.49 4.80
CA ALA A 322 18.34 -24.37 4.33
C ALA A 322 18.29 -24.26 2.79
N PRO A 323 18.59 -25.33 2.03
CA PRO A 323 18.65 -25.24 0.58
C PRO A 323 17.33 -24.67 0.07
N ASP A 324 17.42 -23.68 -0.82
CA ASP A 324 16.35 -23.38 -1.77
C ASP A 324 16.18 -24.65 -2.59
N LYS A 325 15.48 -25.64 -2.03
CA LYS A 325 15.00 -26.73 -2.85
C LYS A 325 13.95 -26.09 -3.74
N GLU A 326 14.42 -25.59 -4.88
CA GLU A 326 13.67 -25.38 -6.11
C GLU A 326 12.99 -26.71 -6.46
N THR A 327 11.93 -27.00 -5.70
CA THR A 327 10.99 -28.07 -6.00
C THR A 327 9.75 -27.35 -6.47
N ASP A 328 9.79 -26.92 -7.73
CA ASP A 328 8.62 -26.72 -8.59
C ASP A 328 7.41 -26.02 -7.92
N GLY A 329 7.66 -24.91 -7.23
CA GLY A 329 6.67 -24.10 -6.51
C GLY A 329 7.37 -23.24 -5.45
N ALA A 330 7.54 -21.95 -5.72
CA ALA A 330 8.32 -21.03 -4.88
C ALA A 330 7.91 -21.10 -3.39
N ALA A 331 8.75 -21.71 -2.55
CA ALA A 331 8.55 -21.71 -1.11
C ALA A 331 8.49 -20.27 -0.61
N HIS A 332 7.31 -19.84 -0.17
CA HIS A 332 7.10 -18.46 0.26
C HIS A 332 7.81 -18.24 1.59
N ARG A 333 8.95 -17.54 1.56
CA ARG A 333 9.75 -17.19 2.74
C ARG A 333 9.47 -15.76 3.17
N VAL A 334 9.20 -15.58 4.47
CA VAL A 334 8.98 -14.26 5.07
C VAL A 334 9.82 -14.13 6.33
N GLY A 335 10.63 -13.07 6.40
CA GLY A 335 11.33 -12.68 7.62
C GLY A 335 10.43 -11.82 8.51
N VAL A 336 10.32 -12.15 9.79
CA VAL A 336 9.61 -11.34 10.78
C VAL A 336 10.42 -11.19 12.06
N ASP A 337 10.26 -10.06 12.74
CA ASP A 337 10.81 -9.84 14.07
C ASP A 337 10.28 -10.91 15.04
N ARG A 338 11.18 -11.69 15.64
CA ARG A 338 10.86 -12.83 16.50
C ARG A 338 10.11 -12.38 17.75
N GLY A 339 10.57 -11.29 18.38
CA GLY A 339 9.93 -10.77 19.58
C GLY A 339 8.49 -10.35 19.30
N TYR A 340 8.27 -9.68 18.16
CA TYR A 340 6.92 -9.27 17.77
C TYR A 340 6.01 -10.45 17.44
N LEU A 341 6.53 -11.51 16.83
CA LEU A 341 5.77 -12.74 16.60
C LEU A 341 5.39 -13.44 17.90
N LEU A 342 6.34 -13.60 18.83
CA LEU A 342 6.07 -14.21 20.13
C LEU A 342 5.04 -13.42 20.94
N ASP A 343 5.14 -12.08 20.95
CA ASP A 343 4.16 -11.21 21.59
C ASP A 343 2.75 -11.41 21.00
N ALA A 344 2.64 -11.48 19.67
CA ALA A 344 1.35 -11.69 19.00
C ALA A 344 0.74 -13.08 19.28
N LEU A 345 1.58 -14.12 19.33
CA LEU A 345 1.13 -15.47 19.70
C LEU A 345 0.66 -15.54 21.15
N ALA A 346 1.33 -14.83 22.06
CA ALA A 346 0.92 -14.75 23.47
C ALA A 346 -0.39 -13.96 23.64
N ALA A 347 -0.52 -12.79 23.00
CA ALA A 347 -1.70 -11.94 23.11
C ALA A 347 -2.96 -12.56 22.51
N ALA A 348 -2.81 -13.46 21.53
CA ALA A 348 -3.94 -14.13 20.92
C ALA A 348 -4.62 -15.13 21.87
N ASP A 349 -3.90 -15.66 22.88
CA ASP A 349 -4.43 -16.54 23.94
C ASP A 349 -5.29 -17.71 23.42
N ARG A 350 -4.79 -18.42 22.42
CA ARG A 350 -5.44 -19.61 21.84
C ARG A 350 -4.40 -20.68 21.54
N ASP A 351 -4.80 -21.94 21.68
CA ASP A 351 -3.93 -23.09 21.33
C ASP A 351 -3.74 -23.22 19.81
N ARG A 352 -4.65 -22.67 19.00
CA ARG A 352 -4.56 -22.70 17.53
C ARG A 352 -4.80 -21.33 16.94
N LEU A 353 -3.93 -20.95 16.00
CA LEU A 353 -4.02 -19.69 15.27
C LEU A 353 -3.84 -19.91 13.76
N VAL A 354 -4.27 -18.94 12.98
CA VAL A 354 -4.07 -18.90 11.53
C VAL A 354 -2.99 -17.87 11.23
N LEU A 355 -1.91 -18.33 10.59
CA LEU A 355 -0.92 -17.47 9.96
C LEU A 355 -1.33 -17.26 8.50
N GLU A 356 -1.55 -16.01 8.11
CA GLU A 356 -1.94 -15.62 6.76
C GLU A 356 -0.81 -14.86 6.08
N PHE A 357 -0.17 -15.53 5.12
CA PHE A 357 0.96 -15.03 4.33
C PHE A 357 0.46 -14.31 3.09
N GLY A 358 0.87 -13.05 2.90
CA GLY A 358 0.50 -12.30 1.71
C GLY A 358 1.13 -12.84 0.41
N PRO A 359 0.78 -12.27 -0.75
CA PRO A 359 1.20 -12.81 -2.06
C PRO A 359 2.68 -12.62 -2.39
N ALA A 360 3.41 -11.79 -1.63
CA ALA A 360 4.83 -11.50 -1.82
C ALA A 360 5.57 -11.52 -0.47
N ALA A 361 6.87 -11.81 -0.47
CA ALA A 361 7.70 -11.83 0.75
C ALA A 361 7.74 -10.47 1.49
N THR A 362 7.41 -9.38 0.79
CA THR A 362 7.30 -8.02 1.33
C THR A 362 5.89 -7.68 1.81
N ALA A 363 4.93 -8.60 1.72
CA ALA A 363 3.58 -8.40 2.23
C ALA A 363 3.53 -8.66 3.74
N PRO A 364 2.65 -7.97 4.48
CA PRO A 364 2.48 -8.21 5.91
C PRO A 364 2.03 -9.63 6.22
N LEU A 365 2.52 -10.17 7.32
CA LEU A 365 2.03 -11.43 7.91
C LEU A 365 0.87 -11.11 8.84
N ALA A 366 -0.31 -11.69 8.60
CA ALA A 366 -1.43 -11.57 9.51
C ALA A 366 -1.55 -12.81 10.40
N ILE A 367 -1.89 -12.60 11.67
CA ILE A 367 -2.07 -13.63 12.69
C ILE A 367 -3.50 -13.48 13.19
N ARG A 368 -4.33 -14.49 12.94
CA ARG A 368 -5.77 -14.47 13.22
C ARG A 368 -6.15 -15.60 14.17
N ARG A 369 -7.20 -15.36 14.95
CA ARG A 369 -7.84 -16.44 15.70
C ARG A 369 -8.71 -17.29 14.78
N VAL A 370 -8.89 -18.56 15.12
CA VAL A 370 -9.75 -19.49 14.34
C VAL A 370 -11.23 -19.22 14.60
N ASP A 371 -11.56 -18.76 15.81
CA ASP A 371 -12.89 -18.49 16.33
C ASP A 371 -13.36 -17.04 16.14
N ASP A 372 -12.43 -16.12 15.86
CA ASP A 372 -12.72 -14.68 15.77
C ASP A 372 -11.83 -13.99 14.71
N GLU A 373 -12.41 -13.67 13.55
CA GLU A 373 -11.71 -12.91 12.51
C GLU A 373 -11.61 -11.40 12.81
N GLY A 374 -12.37 -10.90 13.79
CA GLY A 374 -12.38 -9.50 14.23
C GLY A 374 -11.20 -9.12 15.12
N ALA A 375 -10.51 -10.10 15.69
CA ALA A 375 -9.27 -9.94 16.44
C ALA A 375 -8.08 -10.50 15.65
N PHE A 376 -7.13 -9.65 15.27
CA PHE A 376 -5.95 -10.07 14.53
C PHE A 376 -4.76 -9.13 14.76
N SER A 377 -3.57 -9.69 14.53
CA SER A 377 -2.31 -8.95 14.54
C SER A 377 -1.69 -8.98 13.15
N VAL A 378 -0.93 -7.95 12.81
CA VAL A 378 -0.20 -7.81 11.55
C VAL A 378 1.24 -7.47 11.87
N LEU A 379 2.18 -8.20 11.27
CA LEU A 379 3.62 -7.93 11.36
C LEU A 379 4.14 -7.51 9.98
N MET A 380 4.89 -6.41 9.94
CA MET A 380 5.60 -6.00 8.76
C MET A 380 6.81 -6.93 8.53
N PRO A 381 7.06 -7.35 7.29
CA PRO A 381 8.19 -8.23 7.01
C PRO A 381 9.50 -7.47 7.09
N VAL A 382 10.54 -8.17 7.54
CA VAL A 382 11.92 -7.72 7.49
C VAL A 382 12.51 -8.17 6.16
N ARG A 383 13.19 -7.25 5.46
CA ARG A 383 13.90 -7.61 4.22
C ARG A 383 15.00 -8.60 4.57
N LEU A 384 15.00 -9.72 3.87
CA LEU A 384 16.08 -10.68 3.92
C LEU A 384 17.10 -10.22 2.88
N ASP A 385 18.34 -10.00 3.29
CA ASP A 385 19.45 -9.83 2.36
C ASP A 385 19.82 -11.22 1.86
N ASP A 386 19.75 -11.43 0.54
CA ASP A 386 20.08 -12.69 -0.14
C ASP A 386 21.58 -12.96 -0.18
#